data_AF-A0A560V1S1-F1
#
_entry.id   AF-A0A560V1S1-F1
#
_cell.length_a   1.000
_cell.length_b   1.000
_cell.length_c   1.000
_cell.angle_alpha   90.00
_cell.angle_beta   90.00
_cell.angle_gamma   90.00
#
_symmetry.space_group_name_H-M   'P 1'
#
loop_
_entity.id
_entity.type
_entity.pdbx_description
1 polymer ?
#
loop_
_entity_poly.entity_id
_entity_poly.type
_entity_poly.pdbx_seq_one_letter_code
_entity_poly.pdbx_strand_id
1 'polypeptide(L)'
;MRAKAPAPSPSPLRRPALNAAAFARDPHADNDSHDAHDGHEHHEPLGTDDPLAPLPPNPYKGNRGLTRAWYALKHSVNGFRVAIREESAFRQELTLAAILVPVGLFMPVDAVSHALLIGSVLLVLIVELLNSSVEAAIDRISLERHELSKRAKDLGSAAVTVALGACLTTWGFILWPVVSRWLGH
;
A
#
# COMPACT_ATOMS: atom_id res chain seq x y z
N MET A 1 10.87 53.34 -34.91
CA MET A 1 9.76 53.02 -35.83
C MET A 1 10.33 52.34 -37.07
N ARG A 2 10.04 51.06 -37.27
CA ARG A 2 10.17 50.38 -38.57
C ARG A 2 9.12 49.26 -38.58
N ALA A 3 8.04 49.50 -39.32
CA ALA A 3 6.96 48.55 -39.51
C ALA A 3 7.41 47.41 -40.42
N LYS A 4 7.08 46.17 -40.07
CA LYS A 4 7.18 45.00 -40.95
C LYS A 4 5.80 44.32 -40.98
N ALA A 5 5.25 44.25 -42.18
CA ALA A 5 3.92 43.73 -42.49
C ALA A 5 3.81 42.19 -42.28
N PRO A 6 2.58 41.64 -42.12
CA PRO A 6 2.34 40.23 -41.79
C PRO A 6 2.25 39.34 -43.04
N ALA A 7 2.48 38.03 -42.86
CA ALA A 7 2.36 37.01 -43.91
C ALA A 7 1.67 35.73 -43.35
N PRO A 8 1.05 34.88 -44.20
CA PRO A 8 -0.34 34.42 -44.06
C PRO A 8 -0.57 33.00 -43.50
N SER A 9 -1.78 32.76 -42.98
CA SER A 9 -2.48 31.46 -42.87
C SER A 9 -3.58 31.39 -43.96
N PRO A 10 -4.18 30.23 -44.38
CA PRO A 10 -4.25 28.89 -43.75
C PRO A 10 -4.15 27.70 -44.75
N SER A 11 -4.26 26.44 -44.29
CA SER A 11 -4.86 25.34 -45.07
C SER A 11 -5.27 24.15 -44.17
N PRO A 12 -6.44 23.52 -44.38
CA PRO A 12 -7.01 22.50 -43.49
C PRO A 12 -6.77 21.05 -43.95
N LEU A 13 -6.78 20.14 -42.97
CA LEU A 13 -7.24 18.74 -42.99
C LEU A 13 -6.72 17.75 -44.07
N ARG A 14 -6.05 16.69 -43.60
CA ARG A 14 -6.11 15.34 -44.21
C ARG A 14 -6.24 14.25 -43.14
N ARG A 15 -7.40 13.60 -43.10
CA ARG A 15 -7.65 12.28 -42.47
C ARG A 15 -7.74 11.23 -43.60
N PRO A 16 -7.19 10.02 -43.46
CA PRO A 16 -7.63 8.84 -44.21
C PRO A 16 -8.71 8.09 -43.40
N ALA A 17 -9.96 8.07 -43.85
CA ALA A 17 -10.59 7.06 -44.73
C ALA A 17 -11.15 5.85 -43.95
N LEU A 18 -12.43 5.93 -43.59
CA LEU A 18 -13.29 4.78 -43.24
C LEU A 18 -13.43 3.87 -44.47
N ASN A 19 -13.33 2.56 -44.26
CA ASN A 19 -13.63 1.57 -45.28
C ASN A 19 -15.11 1.15 -45.16
N ALA A 20 -15.91 1.53 -46.15
CA ALA A 20 -17.30 1.11 -46.32
C ALA A 20 -17.50 0.62 -47.75
N ALA A 21 -17.56 -0.70 -47.91
CA ALA A 21 -18.11 -1.47 -49.03
C ALA A 21 -18.07 -2.93 -48.55
N ALA A 22 -19.07 -3.79 -48.69
CA ALA A 22 -20.04 -3.92 -49.77
C ALA A 22 -21.25 -4.72 -49.24
N PHE A 23 -22.49 -4.32 -49.56
CA PHE A 23 -23.42 -5.03 -50.49
C PHE A 23 -23.71 -6.51 -50.11
N ALA A 24 -24.91 -7.06 -50.14
CA ALA A 24 -26.31 -6.64 -50.29
C ALA A 24 -27.16 -7.94 -50.19
N ARG A 25 -28.34 -7.84 -49.55
CA ARG A 25 -29.63 -8.58 -49.74
C ARG A 25 -29.67 -10.10 -50.03
N ASP A 26 -30.53 -10.83 -49.31
CA ASP A 26 -31.90 -11.19 -49.80
C ASP A 26 -32.83 -11.68 -48.66
N PRO A 27 -34.15 -11.37 -48.64
CA PRO A 27 -35.11 -11.86 -47.66
C PRO A 27 -36.06 -12.94 -48.22
N HIS A 28 -36.47 -13.87 -47.35
CA HIS A 28 -37.49 -14.92 -47.55
C HIS A 28 -37.12 -16.19 -48.35
N ALA A 29 -36.95 -17.30 -47.62
CA ALA A 29 -37.44 -18.61 -48.04
C ALA A 29 -37.76 -19.43 -46.78
N ASP A 30 -39.04 -19.74 -46.61
CA ASP A 30 -39.61 -20.51 -45.52
C ASP A 30 -39.30 -22.02 -45.64
N ASN A 31 -39.39 -22.67 -44.47
CA ASN A 31 -40.18 -23.87 -44.20
C ASN A 31 -39.49 -25.24 -44.03
N ASP A 32 -39.84 -25.82 -42.87
CA ASP A 32 -40.23 -27.20 -42.59
C ASP A 32 -39.23 -28.38 -42.59
N SER A 33 -38.95 -28.81 -41.35
CA SER A 33 -39.40 -30.10 -40.78
C SER A 33 -38.57 -31.39 -40.97
N HIS A 34 -38.41 -32.03 -39.80
CA HIS A 34 -38.31 -33.46 -39.48
C HIS A 34 -37.11 -34.31 -39.94
N ASP A 35 -36.48 -34.84 -38.87
CA ASP A 35 -35.99 -36.20 -38.65
C ASP A 35 -34.82 -36.75 -39.49
N ALA A 36 -33.68 -36.86 -38.81
CA ALA A 36 -32.92 -38.11 -38.80
C ALA A 36 -32.17 -38.23 -37.47
N HIS A 37 -32.58 -39.20 -36.65
CA HIS A 37 -31.73 -39.85 -35.66
C HIS A 37 -30.52 -40.45 -36.39
N ASP A 38 -29.30 -40.12 -35.98
CA ASP A 38 -28.24 -41.13 -35.95
C ASP A 38 -27.23 -40.85 -34.86
N GLY A 39 -26.96 -41.90 -34.08
CA GLY A 39 -26.11 -41.88 -32.91
C GLY A 39 -24.65 -41.81 -33.32
N HIS A 40 -24.08 -40.62 -33.21
CA HIS A 40 -22.69 -40.48 -32.78
C HIS A 40 -22.72 -39.69 -31.46
N GLU A 41 -22.68 -40.41 -30.34
CA GLU A 41 -22.24 -39.84 -29.07
C GLU A 41 -20.77 -39.42 -29.24
N HIS A 42 -20.58 -38.26 -29.85
CA HIS A 42 -19.41 -37.46 -29.58
C HIS A 42 -19.47 -37.18 -28.09
N HIS A 43 -18.62 -37.85 -27.32
CA HIS A 43 -18.22 -37.34 -26.01
C HIS A 43 -17.71 -35.93 -26.24
N GLU A 44 -18.61 -34.96 -26.08
CA GLU A 44 -18.29 -33.55 -26.05
C GLU A 44 -17.26 -33.39 -24.93
N PRO A 45 -16.08 -32.81 -25.19
CA PRO A 45 -15.11 -32.62 -24.14
C PRO A 45 -15.76 -31.74 -23.08
N LEU A 46 -15.90 -32.28 -21.86
CA LEU A 46 -16.52 -31.58 -20.73
C LEU A 46 -16.01 -30.14 -20.70
N GLY A 47 -16.94 -29.19 -20.86
CA GLY A 47 -16.65 -27.77 -20.83
C GLY A 47 -15.92 -27.40 -19.54
N THR A 48 -15.06 -26.40 -19.64
CA THR A 48 -14.19 -25.88 -18.57
C THR A 48 -14.92 -25.28 -17.36
N ASP A 49 -16.25 -25.40 -17.32
CA ASP A 49 -17.14 -24.66 -16.44
C ASP A 49 -17.91 -25.58 -15.47
N ASP A 50 -17.53 -26.87 -15.35
CA ASP A 50 -18.09 -27.79 -14.36
C ASP A 50 -17.78 -27.28 -12.93
N PRO A 51 -18.79 -26.88 -12.13
CA PRO A 51 -18.61 -26.37 -10.77
C PRO A 51 -18.01 -27.41 -9.80
N LEU A 52 -18.00 -28.69 -10.19
CA LEU A 52 -17.48 -29.81 -9.42
C LEU A 52 -16.13 -30.33 -9.94
N ALA A 53 -15.56 -29.71 -10.98
CA ALA A 53 -14.23 -30.08 -11.46
C ALA A 53 -13.17 -29.81 -10.37
N PRO A 54 -12.32 -30.79 -10.01
CA PRO A 54 -11.19 -30.54 -9.12
C PRO A 54 -10.28 -29.49 -9.76
N LEU A 55 -10.12 -28.35 -9.09
CA LEU A 55 -9.23 -27.28 -9.57
C LEU A 55 -7.84 -27.85 -9.87
N PRO A 56 -7.20 -27.45 -11.00
CA PRO A 56 -5.88 -27.97 -11.35
C PRO A 56 -4.91 -27.73 -10.18
N PRO A 57 -4.03 -28.71 -9.86
CA PRO A 57 -3.14 -28.61 -8.74
C PRO A 57 -2.28 -27.35 -8.88
N ASN A 58 -2.42 -26.44 -7.91
CA ASN A 58 -1.75 -25.14 -7.94
C ASN A 58 -0.22 -25.37 -8.06
N PRO A 59 0.42 -25.00 -9.19
CA PRO A 59 1.85 -25.24 -9.44
C PRO A 59 2.78 -24.50 -8.47
N TYR A 60 2.20 -23.65 -7.63
CA TYR A 60 2.89 -22.75 -6.73
C TYR A 60 2.89 -23.22 -5.27
N LYS A 61 2.38 -24.43 -5.02
CA LYS A 61 2.32 -25.04 -3.69
C LYS A 61 3.61 -25.82 -3.40
N GLY A 62 4.71 -25.09 -3.23
CA GLY A 62 5.98 -25.66 -2.79
C GLY A 62 6.98 -24.56 -2.45
N ASN A 63 7.32 -24.42 -1.17
CA ASN A 63 8.49 -23.68 -0.67
C ASN A 63 8.56 -22.16 -0.95
N ARG A 64 7.43 -21.50 -1.23
CA ARG A 64 7.38 -20.04 -1.40
C ARG A 64 7.36 -19.24 -0.08
N GLY A 65 7.16 -19.90 1.05
CA GLY A 65 7.04 -19.25 2.36
C GLY A 65 8.33 -18.55 2.78
N LEU A 66 9.44 -19.32 2.88
CA LEU A 66 10.73 -18.81 3.33
C LEU A 66 11.31 -17.76 2.36
N THR A 67 11.23 -18.02 1.06
CA THR A 67 11.70 -17.07 0.04
C THR A 67 10.91 -15.75 0.10
N ARG A 68 9.59 -15.79 0.34
CA ARG A 68 8.76 -14.58 0.51
C ARG A 68 9.07 -13.85 1.80
N ALA A 69 9.25 -14.58 2.91
CA ALA A 69 9.66 -13.98 4.19
C ALA A 69 11.03 -13.29 4.08
N TRP A 70 11.97 -13.89 3.35
CA TRP A 70 13.26 -13.30 3.05
C TRP A 70 13.15 -12.02 2.21
N TYR A 71 12.35 -12.04 1.14
CA TYR A 71 12.12 -10.83 0.35
C TYR A 71 11.42 -9.73 1.17
N ALA A 72 10.43 -10.08 1.99
CA ALA A 72 9.77 -9.14 2.90
C ALA A 72 10.78 -8.52 3.88
N LEU A 73 11.62 -9.34 4.52
CA LEU A 73 12.67 -8.86 5.42
C LEU A 73 13.66 -7.92 4.69
N LYS A 74 14.11 -8.28 3.49
CA LYS A 74 14.99 -7.43 2.67
C LYS A 74 14.32 -6.08 2.35
N HIS A 75 13.05 -6.09 2.00
CA HIS A 75 12.28 -4.86 1.76
C HIS A 75 12.12 -4.03 3.03
N SER A 76 11.84 -4.65 4.18
CA SER A 76 11.78 -3.98 5.48
C SER A 76 13.10 -3.31 5.84
N VAL A 77 14.23 -4.03 5.71
CA VAL A 77 15.57 -3.47 5.97
C VAL A 77 15.86 -2.27 5.07
N ASN A 78 15.45 -2.33 3.79
CA ASN A 78 15.58 -1.19 2.90
C ASN A 78 14.73 0.00 3.34
N GLY A 79 13.48 -0.23 3.76
CA GLY A 79 12.60 0.80 4.32
C GLY A 79 13.21 1.49 5.54
N PHE A 80 13.72 0.72 6.50
CA PHE A 80 14.43 1.27 7.67
C PHE A 80 15.66 2.09 7.26
N ARG A 81 16.46 1.62 6.30
CA ARG A 81 17.64 2.36 5.82
C ARG A 81 17.25 3.71 5.22
N VAL A 82 16.18 3.75 4.43
CA VAL A 82 15.67 5.00 3.85
C VAL A 82 15.19 5.94 4.96
N ALA A 83 14.36 5.47 5.89
CA ALA A 83 13.88 6.28 7.01
C ALA A 83 15.02 6.86 7.85
N ILE A 84 16.04 6.06 8.20
CA ILE A 84 17.21 6.55 8.95
C ILE A 84 17.95 7.65 8.18
N ARG A 85 18.08 7.53 6.86
CA ARG A 85 18.86 8.47 6.05
C ARG A 85 18.10 9.76 5.78
N GLU A 86 16.86 9.66 5.35
CA GLU A 86 16.07 10.79 4.85
C GLU A 86 15.34 11.54 5.98
N GLU A 87 14.91 10.85 7.05
CA GLU A 87 14.01 11.42 8.06
C GLU A 87 14.74 11.77 9.37
N SER A 88 14.93 13.05 9.63
CA SER A 88 15.60 13.51 10.86
C SER A 88 14.78 13.22 12.12
N ALA A 89 13.46 13.32 12.05
CA ALA A 89 12.56 13.02 13.16
C ALA A 89 12.64 11.53 13.54
N PHE A 90 12.55 10.62 12.55
CA PHE A 90 12.77 9.19 12.78
C PHE A 90 14.12 8.88 13.46
N ARG A 91 15.21 9.55 13.09
CA ARG A 91 16.50 9.36 13.79
C ARG A 91 16.46 9.78 15.26
N GLN A 92 15.76 10.86 15.59
CA GLN A 92 15.61 11.31 16.97
C GLN A 92 14.82 10.29 17.78
N GLU A 93 13.70 9.81 17.25
CA GLU A 93 12.89 8.79 17.89
C GLU A 93 13.62 7.45 18.02
N LEU A 94 14.38 7.05 16.99
CA LEU A 94 15.20 5.85 17.04
C LEU A 94 16.31 5.94 18.10
N THR A 95 16.89 7.13 18.28
CA THR A 95 17.87 7.39 19.35
C THR A 95 17.22 7.28 20.72
N LEU A 96 16.03 7.86 20.90
CA LEU A 96 15.24 7.70 22.12
C LEU A 96 14.89 6.23 22.36
N ALA A 97 14.48 5.49 21.34
CA ALA A 97 14.18 4.08 21.45
C ALA A 97 15.40 3.24 21.86
N ALA A 98 16.57 3.55 21.32
CA ALA A 98 17.83 2.90 21.70
C ALA A 98 18.20 3.10 23.18
N ILE A 99 17.68 4.14 23.82
CA ILE A 99 17.86 4.41 25.26
C ILE A 99 16.72 3.79 26.07
N LEU A 100 15.47 4.07 25.67
CA LEU A 100 14.28 3.70 26.41
C LEU A 100 14.02 2.19 26.39
N VAL A 101 14.34 1.47 25.32
CA VAL A 101 14.14 0.00 25.28
C VAL A 101 15.04 -0.70 26.29
N PRO A 102 16.37 -0.46 26.35
CA PRO A 102 17.20 -1.00 27.42
C PRO A 102 16.71 -0.60 28.82
N VAL A 103 16.41 0.68 29.04
CA VAL A 103 15.90 1.14 30.35
C VAL A 103 14.63 0.37 30.71
N GLY A 104 13.69 0.27 29.77
CA GLY A 104 12.44 -0.45 29.94
C GLY A 104 12.64 -1.93 30.24
N LEU A 105 13.66 -2.58 29.67
CA LEU A 105 14.00 -3.98 29.94
C LEU A 105 14.62 -4.22 31.33
N PHE A 106 15.36 -3.25 31.87
CA PHE A 106 16.06 -3.39 33.15
C PHE A 106 15.30 -2.82 34.35
N MET A 107 14.12 -2.22 34.14
CA MET A 107 13.30 -1.73 35.25
C MET A 107 12.75 -2.87 36.12
N PRO A 108 12.71 -2.73 37.46
CA PRO A 108 12.16 -3.73 38.37
C PRO A 108 10.62 -3.68 38.37
N VAL A 109 9.99 -4.05 37.24
CA VAL A 109 8.53 -4.07 37.03
C VAL A 109 8.08 -5.44 36.57
N ASP A 110 6.77 -5.68 36.51
CA ASP A 110 6.24 -6.96 36.04
C ASP A 110 6.33 -7.12 34.52
N ALA A 111 6.12 -8.34 34.03
CA ALA A 111 6.23 -8.66 32.60
C ALA A 111 5.29 -7.84 31.71
N VAL A 112 4.09 -7.52 32.21
CA VAL A 112 3.12 -6.68 31.48
C VAL A 112 3.64 -5.25 31.37
N SER A 113 4.18 -4.68 32.45
CA SER A 113 4.78 -3.35 32.43
C SER A 113 5.96 -3.27 31.47
N HIS A 114 6.84 -4.29 31.43
CA HIS A 114 7.91 -4.38 30.43
C HIS A 114 7.36 -4.34 29.00
N ALA A 115 6.34 -5.16 28.71
CA ALA A 115 5.70 -5.18 27.40
C ALA A 115 5.07 -3.83 27.02
N LEU A 116 4.48 -3.11 27.98
CA LEU A 116 3.91 -1.78 27.76
C LEU A 116 4.98 -0.70 27.54
N LEU A 117 6.07 -0.72 28.32
CA LEU A 117 7.19 0.22 28.18
C LEU A 117 7.87 0.08 26.81
N ILE A 118 8.17 -1.16 26.41
CA ILE A 118 8.81 -1.45 25.12
C ILE A 118 7.82 -1.24 23.98
N GLY A 119 6.59 -1.75 24.13
CA GLY A 119 5.54 -1.69 23.12
C GLY A 119 5.15 -0.25 22.77
N SER A 120 5.10 0.65 23.77
CA SER A 120 4.79 2.06 23.51
C SER A 120 5.90 2.80 22.74
N VAL A 121 7.17 2.48 23.00
CA VAL A 121 8.31 2.98 22.21
C VAL A 121 8.27 2.45 20.78
N LEU A 122 7.97 1.16 20.60
CA LEU A 122 7.81 0.58 19.26
C LEU A 122 6.63 1.19 18.51
N LEU A 123 5.53 1.50 19.21
CA LEU A 123 4.37 2.18 18.62
C LEU A 123 4.74 3.55 18.05
N VAL A 124 5.55 4.34 18.77
CA VAL A 124 6.08 5.63 18.28
C VAL A 124 6.82 5.43 16.96
N LEU A 125 7.79 4.51 16.92
CA LEU A 125 8.56 4.22 15.70
C LEU A 125 7.67 3.74 14.53
N ILE A 126 6.65 2.93 14.82
CA ILE A 126 5.70 2.46 13.79
C ILE A 126 4.92 3.64 13.22
N VAL A 127 4.38 4.51 14.08
CA VAL A 127 3.57 5.65 13.66
C VAL A 127 4.41 6.65 12.86
N GLU A 128 5.66 6.88 13.26
CA GLU A 128 6.58 7.75 12.53
C GLU A 128 6.95 7.19 11.16
N LEU A 129 7.25 5.88 11.05
CA LEU A 129 7.48 5.24 9.75
C LEU A 129 6.26 5.34 8.83
N LEU A 130 5.05 5.19 9.39
CA LEU A 130 3.82 5.38 8.64
C LEU A 130 3.66 6.84 8.21
N ASN A 131 3.92 7.80 9.10
CA ASN A 131 3.88 9.23 8.79
C ASN A 131 4.83 9.58 7.63
N SER A 132 6.10 9.21 7.72
CA SER A 132 7.08 9.45 6.64
C SER A 132 6.68 8.76 5.33
N SER A 133 6.08 7.56 5.39
CA SER A 133 5.58 6.89 4.19
C SER A 133 4.43 7.65 3.51
N VAL A 134 3.55 8.24 4.31
CA VAL A 134 2.43 9.07 3.82
C VAL A 134 2.96 10.37 3.24
N GLU A 135 3.91 11.02 3.91
CA GLU A 135 4.58 12.23 3.40
C GLU A 135 5.24 11.98 2.04
N ALA A 136 6.05 10.92 1.92
CA ALA A 136 6.69 10.54 0.66
C ALA A 136 5.67 10.23 -0.46
N ALA A 137 4.55 9.59 -0.13
CA ALA A 137 3.48 9.32 -1.10
C ALA A 137 2.78 10.60 -1.56
N ILE A 138 2.52 11.53 -0.64
CA ILE A 138 1.89 12.83 -0.92
C ILE A 138 2.82 13.68 -1.79
N ASP A 139 4.11 13.75 -1.44
CA ASP A 139 5.10 14.57 -2.15
C ASP A 139 5.32 14.09 -3.59
N ARG A 140 5.13 12.79 -3.85
CA ARG A 140 5.15 12.23 -5.21
C ARG A 140 3.93 12.63 -6.06
N ILE A 141 2.75 12.85 -5.46
CA ILE A 141 1.47 13.03 -6.17
C ILE A 141 1.05 14.51 -6.24
N SER A 142 1.60 15.38 -5.38
CA SER A 142 1.14 16.75 -5.22
C SER A 142 1.62 17.70 -6.33
N LEU A 143 0.96 17.63 -7.49
CA LEU A 143 1.13 18.62 -8.57
C LEU A 143 0.05 19.72 -8.56
N GLU A 144 -1.12 19.52 -7.92
CA GLU A 144 -2.27 20.46 -8.00
C GLU A 144 -3.14 20.62 -6.73
N ARG A 145 -2.82 20.04 -5.56
CA ARG A 145 -3.74 20.06 -4.38
C ARG A 145 -3.07 20.34 -3.04
N HIS A 146 -2.70 21.60 -2.82
CA HIS A 146 -2.00 22.04 -1.61
C HIS A 146 -2.80 21.83 -0.30
N GLU A 147 -4.13 21.99 -0.32
CA GLU A 147 -4.97 21.88 0.88
C GLU A 147 -5.16 20.45 1.39
N LEU A 148 -5.40 19.48 0.48
CA LEU A 148 -5.53 18.07 0.88
C LEU A 148 -4.19 17.48 1.31
N SER A 149 -3.11 17.81 0.60
CA SER A 149 -1.76 17.43 1.00
C SER A 149 -1.42 17.94 2.39
N LYS A 150 -1.74 19.21 2.68
CA LYS A 150 -1.54 19.81 4.00
C LYS A 150 -2.31 19.05 5.08
N ARG A 151 -3.62 18.81 4.90
CA ARG A 151 -4.43 18.07 5.88
C ARG A 151 -3.90 16.68 6.16
N ALA A 152 -3.45 15.95 5.14
CA ALA A 152 -2.92 14.62 5.33
C ALA A 152 -1.60 14.62 6.12
N LYS A 153 -0.72 15.60 5.88
CA LYS A 153 0.49 15.79 6.70
C LYS A 153 0.17 16.20 8.14
N ASP A 154 -0.78 17.11 8.33
CA ASP A 154 -1.22 17.55 9.67
C ASP A 154 -1.77 16.38 10.49
N LEU A 155 -2.57 15.50 9.86
CA LEU A 155 -3.09 14.29 10.51
C LEU A 155 -1.99 13.27 10.83
N GLY A 156 -1.01 13.10 9.95
CA GLY A 156 0.14 12.25 10.19
C GLY A 156 0.97 12.71 11.39
N SER A 157 1.31 14.00 11.44
CA SER A 157 2.01 14.63 12.59
C SER A 157 1.18 14.56 13.88
N ALA A 158 -0.14 14.70 13.80
CA ALA A 158 -1.03 14.53 14.95
C ALA A 158 -1.00 13.08 15.48
N ALA A 159 -0.95 12.08 14.60
CA ALA A 159 -0.84 10.67 15.01
C ALA A 159 0.48 10.41 15.77
N VAL A 160 1.61 10.95 15.27
CA VAL A 160 2.92 10.88 15.95
C VAL A 160 2.83 11.52 17.35
N THR A 161 2.22 12.70 17.43
CA THR A 161 2.01 13.41 18.71
C THR A 161 1.20 12.57 19.71
N VAL A 162 0.13 11.91 19.25
CA VAL A 162 -0.68 11.01 20.08
C VAL A 162 0.13 9.79 20.53
N ALA A 163 0.94 9.19 19.65
CA ALA A 163 1.81 8.07 20.00
C ALA A 163 2.85 8.46 21.05
N LEU A 164 3.48 9.63 20.91
CA LEU A 164 4.39 10.19 21.91
C LEU A 164 3.69 10.43 23.24
N GLY A 165 2.47 10.98 23.23
CA GLY A 165 1.66 11.16 24.44
C GLY A 165 1.31 9.84 25.12
N ALA A 166 0.94 8.81 24.35
CA ALA A 166 0.69 7.46 24.86
C ALA A 166 1.97 6.84 25.47
N CYS A 167 3.13 7.02 24.84
CA CYS A 167 4.41 6.58 25.37
C CYS A 167 4.75 7.29 26.69
N LEU A 168 4.67 8.61 26.73
CA LEU A 168 4.96 9.41 27.93
C LEU A 168 4.04 9.06 29.09
N THR A 169 2.73 8.91 28.84
CA THR A 169 1.75 8.54 29.89
C THR A 169 1.97 7.12 30.40
N THR A 170 2.25 6.16 29.52
CA THR A 170 2.59 4.78 29.89
C THR A 170 3.83 4.73 30.78
N TRP A 171 4.90 5.40 30.37
CA TRP A 171 6.14 5.49 31.15
C TRP A 171 5.92 6.21 32.48
N GLY A 172 5.19 7.32 32.48
CA GLY A 172 4.85 8.07 33.69
C GLY A 172 4.11 7.20 34.70
N PHE A 173 3.05 6.48 34.31
CA PHE A 173 2.28 5.66 35.22
C PHE A 173 3.04 4.44 35.76
N ILE A 174 3.86 3.81 34.93
CA ILE A 174 4.62 2.62 35.35
C ILE A 174 5.81 3.02 36.23
N LEU A 175 6.54 4.09 35.89
CA LEU A 175 7.72 4.50 36.62
C LEU A 175 7.40 5.32 37.87
N TRP A 176 6.29 6.04 37.92
CA TRP A 176 5.95 6.88 39.08
C TRP A 176 5.99 6.13 40.42
N PRO A 177 5.36 4.95 40.59
CA PRO A 177 5.44 4.18 41.83
C PRO A 177 6.83 3.64 42.11
N VAL A 178 7.64 3.39 41.08
CA VAL A 178 9.02 2.93 41.25
C VAL A 178 9.84 4.08 41.79
N VAL A 179 9.86 5.22 41.09
CA VAL A 179 10.59 6.43 41.46
C VAL A 179 10.17 6.94 42.83
N SER A 180 8.88 6.92 43.17
CA SER A 180 8.42 7.36 44.49
C SER A 180 8.95 6.48 45.64
N ARG A 181 9.19 5.18 45.41
CA ARG A 181 9.87 4.32 46.41
C ARG A 181 11.35 4.66 46.58
N TRP A 182 12.02 5.11 45.52
CA TRP A 182 13.42 5.54 45.58
C TRP A 182 13.56 6.92 46.24
N LEU A 183 12.64 7.84 45.95
CA LEU A 183 12.65 9.19 46.51
C LEU A 183 12.10 9.23 47.93
N GLY A 184 11.12 8.38 48.23
CA GLY A 184 10.48 8.24 49.53
C GLY A 184 11.22 7.31 50.48
N HIS A 185 12.55 7.46 50.56
CA HIS A 185 13.23 7.24 51.85
C HIS A 185 12.40 7.83 53.00
#